data_AF-A0A969E2D8-F1
#
_entry.id   AF-A0A969E2D8-F1
#
_cell.length_a   1.000
_cell.length_b   1.000
_cell.length_c   1.000
_cell.angle_alpha   90.00
_cell.angle_beta   90.00
_cell.angle_gamma   90.00
#
_symmetry.space_group_name_H-M   'P 1'
#
loop_
_entity.id
_entity.type
_entity.pdbx_description
1 polymer ?
#
loop_
_entity_poly.entity_id
_entity_poly.type
_entity_poly.pdbx_seq_one_letter_code
_entity_poly.pdbx_strand_id
1 'polypeptide(L)'
;MKNMAYQIAGGTQLEGEITCFGAKNFTTKAMIAALLGSTPTKLTNVPPIGDVEITADMLRSLGVTVNWDKAQKIMHIDPSTAKDAHVKQPHSGANRMPILMIGALLHRFDEVSVPMLGGCTIGARGVDFHLDAIQDYGAKIIEGTEGYIAQKLQRLKGTHFALKYPSVGATETCLFLSVLAKGTSIVKNVAIEPEIMEIVTMLRAMGAVIFTDSGREFRIEGVENLTGCTMNCLGDRIETASWASLAAAVDGSIIVHGIRPEIFR
;
A
#
# COMPACT_ATOMS: atom_id res chain seq x y z
N MET A 1 -27.45 1.70 -13.56
CA MET A 1 -26.57 0.56 -13.29
C MET A 1 -27.37 -0.71 -13.49
N LYS A 2 -26.91 -1.66 -14.32
CA LYS A 2 -27.52 -3.00 -14.35
C LYS A 2 -27.26 -3.64 -12.98
N ASN A 3 -28.30 -4.12 -12.30
CA ASN A 3 -28.14 -4.93 -11.10
C ASN A 3 -27.50 -6.26 -11.52
N MET A 4 -26.17 -6.31 -11.54
CA MET A 4 -25.44 -7.57 -11.64
C MET A 4 -25.56 -8.29 -10.31
N ALA A 5 -26.00 -9.53 -10.37
CA ALA A 5 -26.07 -10.42 -9.22
C ALA A 5 -25.41 -11.75 -9.58
N TYR A 6 -24.76 -12.38 -8.62
CA TYR A 6 -24.34 -13.76 -8.75
C TYR A 6 -25.56 -14.67 -8.57
N GLN A 7 -25.78 -15.58 -9.52
CA GLN A 7 -26.74 -16.66 -9.37
C GLN A 7 -25.97 -17.95 -9.08
N ILE A 8 -26.18 -18.53 -7.91
CA ILE A 8 -25.46 -19.73 -7.45
C ILE A 8 -26.49 -20.83 -7.23
N ALA A 9 -26.27 -21.99 -7.84
CA ALA A 9 -27.00 -23.22 -7.54
C ALA A 9 -26.14 -24.08 -6.59
N GLY A 10 -26.69 -24.40 -5.41
CA GLY A 10 -26.01 -25.24 -4.43
C GLY A 10 -26.05 -26.73 -4.77
N GLY A 11 -25.38 -27.55 -3.94
CA GLY A 11 -25.35 -29.01 -4.09
C GLY A 11 -24.18 -29.55 -4.93
N THR A 12 -23.31 -28.67 -5.42
CA THR A 12 -22.10 -29.04 -6.18
C THR A 12 -20.91 -29.19 -5.24
N GLN A 13 -20.25 -30.35 -5.29
CA GLN A 13 -18.99 -30.57 -4.58
C GLN A 13 -17.86 -29.78 -5.27
N LEU A 14 -16.96 -29.17 -4.48
CA LEU A 14 -15.82 -28.43 -5.00
C LEU A 14 -14.62 -29.38 -5.15
N GLU A 15 -14.15 -29.57 -6.38
CA GLU A 15 -12.89 -30.25 -6.67
C GLU A 15 -12.12 -29.48 -7.75
N GLY A 16 -10.82 -29.27 -7.55
CA GLY A 16 -9.97 -28.70 -8.59
C GLY A 16 -8.79 -27.90 -8.06
N GLU A 17 -8.24 -27.04 -8.93
CA GLU A 17 -7.07 -26.24 -8.63
C GLU A 17 -7.25 -24.80 -9.09
N ILE A 18 -6.67 -23.86 -8.36
CA ILE A 18 -6.59 -22.45 -8.71
C ILE A 18 -5.19 -21.91 -8.46
N THR A 19 -4.85 -20.79 -9.12
CA THR A 19 -3.64 -20.02 -8.82
C THR A 19 -4.05 -18.66 -8.28
N CYS A 20 -3.66 -18.37 -7.04
CA CYS A 20 -3.96 -17.09 -6.41
C CYS A 20 -3.32 -15.93 -7.17
N PHE A 21 -4.04 -14.83 -7.23
CA PHE A 21 -3.48 -13.58 -7.71
C PHE A 21 -2.58 -12.95 -6.63
N GLY A 22 -1.87 -11.90 -7.00
CA GLY A 22 -1.17 -11.06 -6.04
C GLY A 22 -2.13 -10.44 -5.02
N ALA A 23 -1.65 -10.25 -3.80
CA ALA A 23 -2.42 -9.70 -2.70
C ALA A 23 -2.82 -8.27 -3.04
N LYS A 24 -4.12 -7.97 -3.05
CA LYS A 24 -4.63 -6.60 -3.26
C LYS A 24 -3.94 -5.63 -2.30
N ASN A 25 -3.95 -6.00 -1.01
CA ASN A 25 -3.51 -5.16 0.08
C ASN A 25 -2.01 -4.91 0.09
N PHE A 26 -1.21 -5.72 -0.61
CA PHE A 26 0.19 -5.42 -0.90
C PHE A 26 0.30 -4.59 -2.17
N THR A 27 -0.35 -5.02 -3.26
CA THR A 27 -0.18 -4.44 -4.59
C THR A 27 -0.48 -2.95 -4.61
N THR A 28 -1.61 -2.51 -4.05
CA THR A 28 -1.97 -1.07 -4.07
C THR A 28 -0.96 -0.22 -3.30
N LYS A 29 -0.29 -0.78 -2.30
CA LYS A 29 0.70 -0.09 -1.48
C LYS A 29 2.09 -0.14 -2.11
N ALA A 30 2.43 -1.23 -2.78
CA ALA A 30 3.63 -1.35 -3.60
C ALA A 30 3.61 -0.32 -4.75
N MET A 31 2.43 -0.09 -5.33
CA MET A 31 2.23 0.97 -6.32
C MET A 31 2.55 2.36 -5.75
N ILE A 32 2.16 2.65 -4.50
CA ILE A 32 2.50 3.91 -3.82
C ILE A 32 3.99 3.95 -3.44
N ALA A 33 4.55 2.84 -2.95
CA ALA A 33 5.98 2.75 -2.62
C ALA A 33 6.86 3.05 -3.84
N ALA A 34 6.43 2.67 -5.05
CA ALA A 34 7.14 2.99 -6.28
C ALA A 34 7.34 4.50 -6.51
N LEU A 35 6.50 5.38 -5.94
CA LEU A 35 6.66 6.85 -6.01
C LEU A 35 7.95 7.35 -5.36
N LEU A 36 8.47 6.60 -4.38
CA LEU A 36 9.70 6.92 -3.65
C LEU A 36 10.95 6.72 -4.51
N GLY A 37 10.84 5.94 -5.60
CA GLY A 37 11.93 5.69 -6.53
C GLY A 37 12.19 6.84 -7.50
N SER A 38 13.40 6.88 -8.04
CA SER A 38 13.81 7.78 -9.12
C SER A 38 13.74 7.15 -10.52
N THR A 39 13.59 5.82 -10.60
CA THR A 39 13.54 5.06 -11.86
C THR A 39 12.34 4.10 -11.89
N PRO A 40 11.97 3.55 -13.07
CA PRO A 40 10.77 2.70 -13.19
C PRO A 40 10.81 1.44 -12.33
N THR A 41 9.66 1.13 -11.71
CA THR A 41 9.40 -0.13 -11.00
C THR A 41 8.56 -1.06 -11.86
N LYS A 42 8.86 -2.36 -11.83
CA LYS A 42 8.08 -3.43 -12.44
C LYS A 42 7.44 -4.30 -11.37
N LEU A 43 6.12 -4.38 -11.34
CA LEU A 43 5.36 -5.31 -10.52
C LEU A 43 4.85 -6.47 -11.38
N THR A 44 5.05 -7.71 -10.93
CA THR A 44 4.47 -8.91 -11.55
C THR A 44 3.41 -9.54 -10.66
N ASN A 45 2.53 -10.38 -11.23
CA ASN A 45 1.39 -10.98 -10.53
C ASN A 45 0.39 -9.95 -9.98
N VAL A 46 0.21 -8.82 -10.68
CA VAL A 46 -0.72 -7.76 -10.28
C VAL A 46 -2.19 -8.22 -10.50
N PRO A 47 -3.04 -8.25 -9.46
CA PRO A 47 -4.44 -8.69 -9.60
C PRO A 47 -5.28 -7.71 -10.43
N PRO A 48 -6.07 -8.17 -11.43
CA PRO A 48 -6.91 -7.34 -12.29
C PRO A 48 -8.22 -6.92 -11.61
N ILE A 49 -8.13 -6.16 -10.53
CA ILE A 49 -9.27 -5.76 -9.68
C ILE A 49 -9.44 -4.24 -9.61
N GLY A 50 -10.65 -3.80 -9.24
CA GLY A 50 -11.03 -2.39 -9.23
C GLY A 50 -10.14 -1.49 -8.36
N ASP A 51 -9.74 -1.93 -7.17
CA ASP A 51 -8.87 -1.12 -6.30
C ASP A 51 -7.48 -0.86 -6.90
N VAL A 52 -6.95 -1.81 -7.67
CA VAL A 52 -5.67 -1.63 -8.39
C VAL A 52 -5.84 -0.62 -9.51
N GLU A 53 -6.96 -0.67 -10.25
CA GLU A 53 -7.26 0.35 -11.27
C GLU A 53 -7.41 1.74 -10.65
N ILE A 54 -8.17 1.87 -9.56
CA ILE A 54 -8.35 3.15 -8.86
C ILE A 54 -6.99 3.70 -8.40
N THR A 55 -6.09 2.83 -7.91
CA THR A 55 -4.74 3.24 -7.51
C THR A 55 -3.90 3.66 -8.71
N ALA A 56 -4.00 2.96 -9.83
CA ALA A 56 -3.32 3.34 -11.08
C ALA A 56 -3.80 4.70 -11.58
N ASP A 57 -5.11 4.96 -11.52
CA ASP A 57 -5.70 6.24 -11.92
C ASP A 57 -5.28 7.39 -11.00
N MET A 58 -5.21 7.16 -9.69
CA MET A 58 -4.65 8.16 -8.77
C MET A 58 -3.20 8.49 -9.11
N LEU A 59 -2.36 7.48 -9.38
CA LEU A 59 -0.97 7.72 -9.81
C LEU A 59 -0.91 8.48 -11.15
N ARG A 60 -1.69 8.07 -12.14
CA ARG A 60 -1.80 8.78 -13.44
C ARG A 60 -2.24 10.23 -13.27
N SER A 61 -3.13 10.52 -12.31
CA SER A 61 -3.58 11.89 -12.02
C SER A 61 -2.46 12.80 -11.53
N LEU A 62 -1.40 12.23 -10.93
CA LEU A 62 -0.19 12.92 -10.49
C LEU A 62 0.84 13.11 -11.62
N GLY A 63 0.53 12.64 -12.84
CA GLY A 63 1.44 12.62 -13.98
C GLY A 63 2.37 11.41 -14.04
N VAL A 64 2.22 10.43 -13.14
CA VAL A 64 3.02 9.19 -13.14
C VAL A 64 2.62 8.31 -14.33
N THR A 65 3.60 7.80 -15.07
CA THR A 65 3.33 6.86 -16.16
C THR A 65 3.08 5.48 -15.58
N VAL A 66 1.86 4.95 -15.78
CA VAL A 66 1.45 3.62 -15.32
C VAL A 66 0.92 2.79 -16.48
N ASN A 67 1.74 1.83 -16.92
CA ASN A 67 1.41 0.89 -17.99
C ASN A 67 1.09 -0.47 -17.37
N TRP A 68 -0.14 -0.95 -17.53
CA TRP A 68 -0.59 -2.21 -16.95
C TRP A 68 -1.08 -3.18 -18.02
N ASP A 69 -0.29 -4.22 -18.25
CA ASP A 69 -0.70 -5.38 -19.03
C ASP A 69 -1.47 -6.34 -18.12
N LYS A 70 -2.80 -6.26 -18.18
CA LYS A 70 -3.70 -7.10 -17.37
C LYS A 70 -3.66 -8.57 -17.77
N ALA A 71 -3.37 -8.88 -19.04
CA ALA A 71 -3.29 -10.24 -19.53
C ALA A 71 -2.03 -10.94 -18.99
N GLN A 72 -0.89 -10.24 -19.01
CA GLN A 72 0.37 -10.72 -18.45
C GLN A 72 0.48 -10.50 -16.93
N LYS A 73 -0.43 -9.73 -16.33
CA LYS A 73 -0.41 -9.33 -14.91
C LYS A 73 0.87 -8.59 -14.54
N ILE A 74 1.37 -7.76 -15.47
CA ILE A 74 2.61 -6.98 -15.31
C ILE A 74 2.26 -5.50 -15.34
N MET A 75 2.73 -4.75 -14.34
CA MET A 75 2.60 -3.30 -14.28
C MET A 75 3.96 -2.63 -14.23
N HIS A 76 4.14 -1.61 -15.04
CA HIS A 76 5.28 -0.70 -15.01
C HIS A 76 4.83 0.66 -14.49
N ILE A 77 5.57 1.18 -13.52
CA ILE A 77 5.30 2.46 -12.86
C ILE A 77 6.56 3.30 -12.96
N ASP A 78 6.50 4.42 -13.67
CA ASP A 78 7.61 5.37 -13.77
C ASP A 78 7.29 6.65 -12.98
N PRO A 79 7.85 6.79 -11.76
CA PRO A 79 7.61 7.94 -10.91
C PRO A 79 8.37 9.20 -11.35
N SER A 80 9.34 9.09 -12.27
CA SER A 80 10.13 10.24 -12.75
C SER A 80 9.28 11.23 -13.55
N THR A 81 8.13 10.80 -14.07
CA THR A 81 7.21 11.64 -14.84
C THR A 81 6.21 12.40 -13.98
N ALA A 82 6.21 12.21 -12.66
CA ALA A 82 5.29 12.91 -11.74
C ALA A 82 5.45 14.43 -11.83
N LYS A 83 4.34 15.15 -11.97
CA LYS A 83 4.28 16.60 -12.20
C LYS A 83 3.30 17.34 -11.31
N ASP A 84 2.43 16.62 -10.61
CA ASP A 84 1.41 17.18 -9.74
C ASP A 84 1.51 16.51 -8.36
N ALA A 85 1.13 17.26 -7.32
CA ALA A 85 1.09 16.82 -5.93
C ALA A 85 -0.35 16.83 -5.38
N HIS A 86 -1.33 17.19 -6.21
CA HIS A 86 -2.74 17.10 -5.90
C HIS A 86 -3.28 15.73 -6.30
N VAL A 87 -3.47 14.86 -5.31
CA VAL A 87 -4.13 13.57 -5.53
C VAL A 87 -5.60 13.83 -5.82
N LYS A 88 -6.09 13.35 -6.97
CA LYS A 88 -7.51 13.40 -7.31
C LYS A 88 -8.08 12.01 -7.10
N GLN A 89 -9.14 11.88 -6.29
CA GLN A 89 -9.81 10.60 -6.10
C GLN A 89 -10.98 10.48 -7.08
N PRO A 90 -10.97 9.48 -7.99
CA PRO A 90 -12.01 9.35 -9.00
C PRO A 90 -13.33 8.76 -8.48
N HIS A 91 -13.33 8.02 -7.36
CA HIS A 91 -14.53 7.31 -6.85
C HIS A 91 -14.60 7.30 -5.31
N SER A 92 -15.83 7.27 -4.78
CA SER A 92 -16.26 7.49 -3.39
C SER A 92 -15.25 7.17 -2.27
N GLY A 93 -15.23 8.03 -1.25
CA GLY A 93 -14.23 8.16 -0.17
C GLY A 93 -13.93 6.95 0.74
N ALA A 94 -14.23 5.72 0.35
CA ALA A 94 -13.84 4.51 1.09
C ALA A 94 -12.36 4.13 0.91
N ASN A 95 -11.67 4.64 -0.13
CA ASN A 95 -10.27 4.31 -0.39
C ASN A 95 -9.31 5.14 0.47
N ARG A 96 -8.46 4.47 1.26
CA ARG A 96 -7.47 5.09 2.16
C ARG A 96 -6.08 5.28 1.53
N MET A 97 -5.92 4.93 0.25
CA MET A 97 -4.66 5.17 -0.47
C MET A 97 -4.24 6.65 -0.52
N PRO A 98 -5.15 7.66 -0.61
CA PRO A 98 -4.73 9.06 -0.67
C PRO A 98 -3.91 9.51 0.55
N ILE A 99 -4.33 9.18 1.78
CA ILE A 99 -3.56 9.58 2.98
C ILE A 99 -2.17 8.94 3.01
N LEU A 100 -2.05 7.70 2.51
CA LEU A 100 -0.76 7.00 2.41
C LEU A 100 0.18 7.66 1.38
N MET A 101 -0.37 8.22 0.29
CA MET A 101 0.41 8.91 -0.73
C MET A 101 1.13 10.16 -0.20
N ILE A 102 0.62 10.82 0.86
CA ILE A 102 1.33 11.94 1.49
C ILE A 102 2.75 11.52 1.92
N GLY A 103 2.87 10.34 2.54
CA GLY A 103 4.15 9.84 3.04
C GLY A 103 5.22 9.65 1.96
N ALA A 104 4.80 9.35 0.72
CA ALA A 104 5.71 9.23 -0.41
C ALA A 104 5.93 10.56 -1.13
N LEU A 105 4.86 11.33 -1.36
CA LEU A 105 4.90 12.55 -2.16
C LEU A 105 5.64 13.70 -1.48
N LEU A 106 5.63 13.76 -0.13
CA LEU A 106 6.39 14.77 0.62
C LEU A 106 7.90 14.67 0.42
N HIS A 107 8.44 13.56 -0.11
CA HIS A 107 9.85 13.52 -0.48
C HIS A 107 10.15 14.25 -1.79
N ARG A 108 9.14 14.38 -2.66
CA ARG A 108 9.26 14.99 -4.00
C ARG A 108 8.73 16.42 -4.07
N PHE A 109 7.68 16.72 -3.32
CA PHE A 109 6.99 18.00 -3.33
C PHE A 109 6.96 18.63 -1.94
N ASP A 110 7.03 19.95 -1.88
CA ASP A 110 6.98 20.70 -0.62
C ASP A 110 5.54 20.84 -0.09
N GLU A 111 4.55 20.72 -0.97
CA GLU A 111 3.13 20.71 -0.64
C GLU A 111 2.44 19.55 -1.36
N VAL A 112 1.60 18.81 -0.65
CA VAL A 112 0.81 17.68 -1.18
C VAL A 112 -0.63 17.84 -0.69
N SER A 113 -1.60 17.70 -1.58
CA SER A 113 -3.02 17.70 -1.21
C SER A 113 -3.68 16.37 -1.55
N VAL A 114 -4.52 15.90 -0.63
CA VAL A 114 -5.26 14.64 -0.79
C VAL A 114 -6.71 14.84 -0.35
N PRO A 115 -7.68 14.19 -0.99
CA PRO A 115 -9.09 14.35 -0.68
C PRO A 115 -9.44 13.81 0.70
N MET A 116 -10.54 14.33 1.26
CA MET A 116 -11.09 13.85 2.52
C MET A 116 -11.45 12.37 2.42
N LEU A 117 -11.07 11.59 3.43
CA LEU A 117 -11.53 10.21 3.50
C LEU A 117 -12.99 10.21 3.96
N GLY A 118 -13.85 9.52 3.20
CA GLY A 118 -15.24 9.32 3.57
C GLY A 118 -15.39 8.38 4.76
N GLY A 119 -16.59 8.37 5.34
CA GLY A 119 -16.98 7.39 6.36
C GLY A 119 -16.95 5.95 5.82
N CYS A 120 -16.48 5.01 6.64
CA CYS A 120 -16.52 3.59 6.32
C CYS A 120 -17.71 2.93 7.05
N THR A 121 -18.56 2.21 6.32
CA THR A 121 -19.74 1.51 6.89
C THR A 121 -19.37 0.42 7.90
N ILE A 122 -18.11 -0.03 7.91
CA ILE A 122 -17.60 -1.07 8.81
C ILE A 122 -17.23 -0.48 10.20
N GLY A 123 -17.15 0.85 10.34
CA GLY A 123 -16.87 1.55 11.60
C GLY A 123 -15.97 2.78 11.43
N ALA A 124 -15.91 3.63 12.47
CA ALA A 124 -15.03 4.78 12.50
C ALA A 124 -13.56 4.34 12.56
N ARG A 125 -12.83 4.55 11.47
CA ARG A 125 -11.39 4.32 11.40
C ARG A 125 -10.75 5.69 11.16
N GLY A 126 -10.32 6.35 12.24
CA GLY A 126 -9.66 7.65 12.17
C GLY A 126 -8.38 7.61 11.33
N VAL A 127 -7.94 8.77 10.85
CA VAL A 127 -6.64 8.94 10.18
C VAL A 127 -5.59 9.52 11.09
N ASP A 128 -5.94 9.78 12.35
CA ASP A 128 -5.16 10.53 13.33
C ASP A 128 -3.71 10.04 13.40
N PHE A 129 -3.48 8.72 13.43
CA PHE A 129 -2.13 8.16 13.49
C PHE A 129 -1.27 8.49 12.25
N HIS A 130 -1.87 8.66 11.08
CA HIS A 130 -1.15 9.13 9.89
C HIS A 130 -0.79 10.61 10.04
N LEU A 131 -1.74 11.42 10.49
CA LEU A 131 -1.55 12.87 10.64
C LEU A 131 -0.50 13.19 11.72
N ASP A 132 -0.55 12.46 12.84
CA ASP A 132 0.42 12.53 13.93
C ASP A 132 1.82 12.16 13.42
N ALA A 133 1.94 11.07 12.66
CA ALA A 133 3.21 10.67 12.06
C ALA A 133 3.74 11.75 11.10
N ILE A 134 2.92 12.27 10.18
CA ILE A 134 3.38 13.30 9.24
C ILE A 134 3.90 14.54 9.98
N GLN A 135 3.24 14.94 11.07
CA GLN A 135 3.66 16.05 11.93
C GLN A 135 4.98 15.78 12.64
N ASP A 136 5.16 14.58 13.19
CA ASP A 136 6.38 14.20 13.92
C ASP A 136 7.62 14.17 13.02
N TYR A 137 7.45 13.87 11.73
CA TYR A 137 8.52 13.94 10.72
C TYR A 137 8.82 15.37 10.23
N GLY A 138 8.08 16.37 10.73
CA GLY A 138 8.33 17.80 10.50
C GLY A 138 7.48 18.44 9.39
N ALA A 139 6.42 17.79 8.92
CA ALA A 139 5.46 18.39 8.00
C ALA A 139 4.25 18.99 8.74
N LYS A 140 3.76 20.15 8.31
CA LYS A 140 2.51 20.72 8.79
C LYS A 140 1.34 20.06 8.06
N ILE A 141 0.30 19.67 8.79
CA ILE A 141 -0.97 19.22 8.22
C ILE A 141 -2.05 20.27 8.47
N ILE A 142 -2.82 20.56 7.42
CA ILE A 142 -4.00 21.41 7.47
C ILE A 142 -5.19 20.57 7.01
N GLU A 143 -6.19 20.45 7.86
CA GLU A 143 -7.47 19.82 7.53
C GLU A 143 -8.43 20.89 7.01
N GLY A 144 -8.96 20.67 5.79
CA GLY A 144 -9.93 21.53 5.14
C GLY A 144 -11.20 20.76 4.76
N THR A 145 -12.19 21.45 4.20
CA THR A 145 -13.47 20.84 3.80
C THR A 145 -13.32 19.81 2.68
N GLU A 146 -12.35 20.00 1.80
CA GLU A 146 -12.12 19.15 0.63
C GLU A 146 -11.08 18.04 0.90
N GLY A 147 -10.37 18.08 2.03
CA GLY A 147 -9.35 17.10 2.38
C GLY A 147 -8.20 17.64 3.21
N TYR A 148 -7.04 17.01 3.08
CA TYR A 148 -5.83 17.32 3.83
C TYR A 148 -4.77 17.96 2.93
N ILE A 149 -4.09 18.98 3.44
CA ILE A 149 -2.91 19.58 2.82
C ILE A 149 -1.73 19.37 3.75
N ALA A 150 -0.68 18.72 3.24
CA ALA A 150 0.58 18.51 3.93
C ALA A 150 1.66 19.41 3.34
N GLN A 151 2.37 20.15 4.19
CA GLN A 151 3.42 21.08 3.77
C GLN A 151 4.71 20.81 4.55
N LYS A 152 5.85 20.79 3.87
CA LYS A 152 7.17 20.78 4.52
C LYS A 152 7.98 22.02 4.09
N LEU A 153 8.74 22.57 5.02
CA LEU A 153 9.67 23.69 4.75
C LEU A 153 11.11 23.25 4.55
N GLN A 154 11.42 22.03 4.99
CA GLN A 154 12.74 21.41 4.93
C GLN A 154 12.57 19.93 4.63
N ARG A 155 13.67 19.23 4.30
CA ARG A 155 13.67 17.77 4.23
C ARG A 155 13.11 17.20 5.54
N LEU A 156 12.23 16.20 5.40
CA LEU A 156 11.67 15.45 6.54
C LEU A 156 12.81 14.92 7.42
N LYS A 157 12.59 14.84 8.73
CA LYS A 157 13.60 14.39 9.69
C LYS A 157 13.18 13.06 10.29
N GLY A 158 14.13 12.15 10.44
CA GLY A 158 13.92 10.91 11.17
C GLY A 158 13.54 11.22 12.62
N THR A 159 12.66 10.39 13.18
CA THR A 159 12.08 10.59 14.51
C THR A 159 11.83 9.26 15.23
N HIS A 160 11.59 9.33 16.54
CA HIS A 160 11.19 8.19 17.35
C HIS A 160 9.68 8.23 17.56
N PHE A 161 8.95 7.43 16.79
CA PHE A 161 7.49 7.42 16.79
C PHE A 161 6.95 6.09 17.33
N ALA A 162 6.11 6.14 18.35
CA ALA A 162 5.46 4.95 18.91
C ALA A 162 3.98 4.94 18.56
N LEU A 163 3.56 3.94 17.79
CA LEU A 163 2.16 3.77 17.43
C LEU A 163 1.35 3.31 18.65
N LYS A 164 0.24 3.99 18.95
CA LYS A 164 -0.68 3.60 20.04
C LYS A 164 -1.34 2.24 19.78
N TYR A 165 -1.49 1.88 18.52
CA TYR A 165 -2.03 0.62 18.03
C TYR A 165 -1.26 0.21 16.78
N PRO A 166 -0.97 -1.10 16.56
CA PRO A 166 -0.28 -1.60 15.37
C PRO A 166 -1.14 -1.45 14.11
N SER A 167 -1.31 -0.22 13.65
CA SER A 167 -2.08 0.13 12.46
C SER A 167 -1.23 -0.14 11.22
N VAL A 168 -1.73 -1.00 10.34
CA VAL A 168 -1.13 -1.32 9.03
C VAL A 168 -0.86 -0.04 8.24
N GLY A 169 -1.89 0.80 8.06
CA GLY A 169 -1.75 2.03 7.28
C GLY A 169 -0.77 3.03 7.90
N ALA A 170 -0.81 3.20 9.23
CA ALA A 170 0.08 4.15 9.89
C ALA A 170 1.54 3.65 9.89
N THR A 171 1.74 2.33 9.99
CA THR A 171 3.05 1.70 9.83
C THR A 171 3.64 2.00 8.45
N GLU A 172 2.83 1.87 7.40
CA GLU A 172 3.25 2.16 6.02
C GLU A 172 3.54 3.64 5.81
N THR A 173 2.72 4.54 6.38
CA THR A 173 3.00 5.97 6.38
C THR A 173 4.34 6.27 7.05
N CYS A 174 4.62 5.68 8.22
CA CYS A 174 5.90 5.86 8.90
C CYS A 174 7.06 5.33 8.06
N LEU A 175 6.93 4.16 7.42
CA LEU A 175 7.94 3.62 6.52
C LEU A 175 8.22 4.59 5.37
N PHE A 176 7.19 5.06 4.67
CA PHE A 176 7.34 5.95 3.51
C PHE A 176 7.94 7.30 3.90
N LEU A 177 7.53 7.87 5.03
CA LEU A 177 8.15 9.09 5.57
C LEU A 177 9.63 8.88 5.93
N SER A 178 10.00 7.71 6.45
CA SER A 178 11.35 7.44 6.98
C SER A 178 12.42 7.23 5.93
N VAL A 179 12.13 6.49 4.86
CA VAL A 179 13.19 5.93 3.99
C VAL A 179 14.06 6.96 3.28
N LEU A 180 13.57 8.19 3.11
CA LEU A 180 14.32 9.31 2.51
C LEU A 180 14.50 10.50 3.47
N ALA A 181 14.01 10.38 4.71
CA ALA A 181 14.16 11.42 5.73
C ALA A 181 15.63 11.60 6.13
N LYS A 182 15.98 12.78 6.64
CA LYS A 182 17.31 13.04 7.18
C LYS A 182 17.46 12.38 8.54
N GLY A 183 18.41 11.46 8.66
CA GLY A 183 18.76 10.79 9.92
C GLY A 183 18.11 9.42 10.08
N THR A 184 17.95 8.98 11.33
CA THR A 184 17.40 7.66 11.66
C THR A 184 16.02 7.81 12.28
N SER A 185 15.09 6.98 11.82
CA SER A 185 13.78 6.80 12.45
C SER A 185 13.73 5.51 13.25
N ILE A 186 13.02 5.54 14.38
CA ILE A 186 12.64 4.34 15.14
C ILE A 186 11.12 4.35 15.26
N VAL A 187 10.47 3.34 14.69
CA VAL A 187 9.01 3.20 14.71
C VAL A 187 8.66 2.00 15.56
N LYS A 188 7.98 2.21 16.69
CA LYS A 188 7.60 1.16 17.65
C LYS A 188 6.14 0.77 17.53
N ASN A 189 5.84 -0.46 17.94
CA ASN A 189 4.51 -1.08 17.89
C ASN A 189 3.94 -1.10 16.47
N VAL A 190 4.80 -1.43 15.50
CA VAL A 190 4.40 -1.54 14.10
C VAL A 190 3.52 -2.76 13.84
N ALA A 191 2.73 -2.66 12.79
CA ALA A 191 2.01 -3.79 12.22
C ALA A 191 3.03 -4.77 11.56
N ILE A 192 2.78 -6.08 11.65
CA ILE A 192 3.73 -7.14 11.23
C ILE A 192 3.08 -8.13 10.24
N GLU A 193 1.98 -7.73 9.62
CA GLU A 193 1.29 -8.50 8.61
C GLU A 193 2.22 -8.83 7.44
N PRO A 194 2.01 -9.97 6.74
CA PRO A 194 2.84 -10.36 5.60
C PRO A 194 3.00 -9.25 4.55
N GLU A 195 1.93 -8.49 4.31
CA GLU A 195 1.94 -7.37 3.37
C GLU A 195 2.90 -6.24 3.80
N ILE A 196 3.05 -5.97 5.10
CA ILE A 196 4.01 -4.97 5.62
C ILE A 196 5.44 -5.43 5.39
N MET A 197 5.74 -6.69 5.72
CA MET A 197 7.07 -7.25 5.55
C MET A 197 7.48 -7.32 4.08
N GLU A 198 6.53 -7.54 3.18
CA GLU A 198 6.78 -7.50 1.75
C GLU A 198 7.03 -6.06 1.25
N ILE A 199 6.37 -5.05 1.83
CA ILE A 199 6.69 -3.63 1.57
C ILE A 199 8.11 -3.29 2.05
N VAL A 200 8.50 -3.75 3.23
CA VAL A 200 9.89 -3.60 3.71
C VAL A 200 10.88 -4.27 2.74
N THR A 201 10.54 -5.44 2.23
CA THR A 201 11.36 -6.16 1.23
C THR A 201 11.48 -5.37 -0.06
N MET A 202 10.38 -4.81 -0.57
CA MET A 202 10.40 -3.94 -1.75
C MET A 202 11.24 -2.68 -1.52
N LEU A 203 11.05 -1.98 -0.40
CA LEU A 203 11.83 -0.77 -0.08
C LEU A 203 13.33 -1.08 0.03
N ARG A 204 13.71 -2.22 0.63
CA ARG A 204 15.10 -2.69 0.65
C ARG A 204 15.63 -2.96 -0.76
N ALA A 205 14.84 -3.60 -1.62
CA ALA A 205 15.20 -3.83 -3.03
C ALA A 205 15.33 -2.53 -3.83
N MET A 206 14.65 -1.46 -3.40
CA MET A 206 14.80 -0.10 -3.95
C MET A 206 16.02 0.66 -3.39
N GLY A 207 16.72 0.11 -2.39
CA GLY A 207 17.91 0.69 -1.77
C GLY A 207 17.74 1.22 -0.34
N ALA A 208 16.58 1.03 0.30
CA ALA A 208 16.34 1.53 1.65
C ALA A 208 17.10 0.70 2.70
N VAL A 209 17.56 1.38 3.75
CA VAL A 209 18.21 0.74 4.90
C VAL A 209 17.19 0.60 6.04
N ILE A 210 16.61 -0.58 6.16
CA ILE A 210 15.57 -0.89 7.15
C ILE A 210 16.02 -2.10 7.96
N PHE A 211 16.02 -1.97 9.29
CA PHE A 211 16.21 -3.05 10.26
C PHE A 211 14.88 -3.36 10.94
N THR A 212 14.57 -4.63 11.07
CA THR A 212 13.30 -5.12 11.64
C THR A 212 13.61 -5.96 12.87
N ASP A 213 12.98 -5.64 14.00
CA ASP A 213 13.12 -6.38 15.25
C ASP A 213 11.86 -7.20 15.58
N SER A 214 12.05 -8.32 16.27
CA SER A 214 10.97 -9.16 16.81
C SER A 214 9.98 -8.42 17.72
N GLY A 215 10.41 -7.35 18.38
CA GLY A 215 9.62 -6.51 19.29
C GLY A 215 8.69 -5.52 18.60
N ARG A 216 8.30 -5.75 17.33
CA ARG A 216 7.50 -4.82 16.52
C ARG A 216 8.12 -3.44 16.45
N GLU A 217 9.40 -3.39 16.12
CA GLU A 217 10.14 -2.16 15.92
C GLU A 217 10.83 -2.16 14.56
N PHE A 218 10.71 -1.05 13.84
CA PHE A 218 11.49 -0.76 12.65
C PHE A 218 12.48 0.35 12.96
N ARG A 219 13.76 0.11 12.70
CA ARG A 219 14.80 1.14 12.64
C ARG A 219 15.12 1.42 11.19
N ILE A 220 14.91 2.64 10.73
CA ILE A 220 15.10 3.04 9.34
C ILE A 220 16.17 4.12 9.28
N GLU A 221 17.22 3.89 8.50
CA GLU A 221 18.22 4.92 8.20
C GLU A 221 17.84 5.54 6.86
N GLY A 222 17.49 6.83 6.88
CA GLY A 222 17.06 7.51 5.68
C GLY A 222 18.22 7.69 4.70
N VAL A 223 17.97 7.37 3.44
CA VAL A 223 18.95 7.43 2.36
C VAL A 223 18.73 8.65 1.47
N GLU A 224 19.70 8.98 0.62
CA GLU A 224 19.60 10.12 -0.29
C GLU A 224 18.67 9.87 -1.47
N ASN A 225 18.62 8.64 -1.96
CA ASN A 225 17.77 8.26 -3.08
C ASN A 225 17.37 6.79 -3.00
N LEU A 226 16.30 6.47 -3.72
CA LEU A 226 15.87 5.11 -4.02
C LEU A 226 15.74 4.95 -5.53
N THR A 227 15.92 3.73 -6.01
CA THR A 227 15.69 3.36 -7.41
C THR A 227 14.46 2.46 -7.53
N GLY A 228 13.88 2.36 -8.71
CA GLY A 228 12.88 1.35 -8.99
C GLY A 228 13.44 -0.07 -8.86
N CYS A 229 12.55 -1.04 -8.68
CA CYS A 229 12.90 -2.45 -8.56
C CYS A 229 11.98 -3.33 -9.43
N THR A 230 12.31 -4.61 -9.56
CA THR A 230 11.35 -5.61 -10.02
C THR A 230 10.88 -6.42 -8.81
N MET A 231 9.57 -6.50 -8.61
CA MET A 231 8.98 -7.20 -7.47
C MET A 231 7.78 -8.04 -7.92
N ASN A 232 7.69 -9.26 -7.41
CA ASN A 232 6.52 -10.10 -7.60
C ASN A 232 5.53 -9.87 -6.46
N CYS A 233 4.27 -9.55 -6.77
CA CYS A 233 3.22 -9.42 -5.76
C CYS A 233 2.99 -10.76 -5.07
N LEU A 234 3.13 -10.79 -3.74
CA LEU A 234 2.89 -11.99 -2.92
C LEU A 234 1.49 -12.53 -3.17
N GLY A 235 1.27 -13.84 -3.14
CA GLY A 235 -0.06 -14.41 -3.32
C GLY A 235 -1.05 -13.90 -2.25
N ASP A 236 -2.32 -13.75 -2.61
CA ASP A 236 -3.35 -13.24 -1.70
C ASP A 236 -3.78 -14.32 -0.69
N ARG A 237 -3.38 -14.12 0.57
CA ARG A 237 -3.73 -15.02 1.68
C ARG A 237 -5.23 -14.99 2.02
N ILE A 238 -5.91 -13.88 1.75
CA ILE A 238 -7.35 -13.74 2.01
C ILE A 238 -8.14 -14.44 0.90
N GLU A 239 -7.70 -14.33 -0.36
CA GLU A 239 -8.23 -15.14 -1.46
C GLU A 239 -8.06 -16.64 -1.16
N THR A 240 -6.85 -17.06 -0.78
CA THR A 240 -6.53 -18.45 -0.43
C THR A 240 -7.43 -18.94 0.70
N ALA A 241 -7.56 -18.18 1.79
CA ALA A 241 -8.41 -18.54 2.93
C ALA A 241 -9.90 -18.63 2.54
N SER A 242 -10.35 -17.80 1.60
CA SER A 242 -11.74 -17.85 1.09
C SER A 242 -12.01 -19.15 0.33
N TRP A 243 -11.09 -19.57 -0.53
CA TRP A 243 -11.17 -20.86 -1.24
C TRP A 243 -11.09 -22.05 -0.29
N ALA A 244 -10.16 -22.02 0.67
CA ALA A 244 -10.05 -23.07 1.68
C ALA A 244 -11.33 -23.17 2.53
N SER A 245 -11.93 -22.03 2.90
CA SER A 245 -13.19 -21.99 3.64
C SER A 245 -14.35 -22.57 2.81
N LEU A 246 -14.40 -22.27 1.51
CA LEU A 246 -15.41 -22.82 0.62
C LEU A 246 -15.27 -24.35 0.50
N ALA A 247 -14.06 -24.86 0.29
CA ALA A 247 -13.80 -26.29 0.23
C ALA A 247 -14.23 -27.00 1.53
N ALA A 248 -13.90 -26.43 2.69
CA ALA A 248 -14.33 -26.96 3.98
C ALA A 248 -15.85 -26.95 4.15
N ALA A 249 -16.55 -25.93 3.64
CA ALA A 249 -18.00 -25.80 3.78
C ALA A 249 -18.80 -26.81 2.93
N VAL A 250 -18.21 -27.38 1.87
CA VAL A 250 -18.89 -28.29 0.93
C VAL A 250 -18.30 -29.69 0.90
N ASP A 251 -17.46 -30.04 1.88
CA ASP A 251 -16.70 -31.30 1.91
C ASP A 251 -15.95 -31.56 0.58
N GLY A 252 -15.32 -30.49 0.09
CA GLY A 252 -14.57 -30.46 -1.16
C GLY A 252 -13.06 -30.51 -0.95
N SER A 253 -12.33 -30.55 -2.07
CA SER A 253 -10.87 -30.54 -2.12
C SER A 253 -10.40 -29.52 -3.14
N ILE A 254 -9.49 -28.62 -2.75
CA ILE A 254 -8.92 -27.63 -3.67
C ILE A 254 -7.42 -27.48 -3.45
N ILE A 255 -6.66 -27.41 -4.54
CA ILE A 255 -5.24 -27.06 -4.51
C ILE A 255 -5.10 -25.58 -4.88
N VAL A 256 -4.45 -24.80 -4.02
CA VAL A 256 -4.20 -23.37 -4.24
C VAL A 256 -2.73 -23.11 -4.50
N HIS A 257 -2.40 -22.74 -5.74
CA HIS A 257 -1.05 -22.40 -6.18
C HIS A 257 -0.73 -20.92 -5.98
N GLY A 258 0.56 -20.56 -6.02
CA GLY A 258 1.02 -19.16 -6.00
C GLY A 258 1.03 -18.49 -4.62
N ILE A 259 0.88 -19.28 -3.55
CA ILE A 259 0.88 -18.82 -2.16
C ILE A 259 2.04 -19.45 -1.38
N ARG A 260 2.65 -18.69 -0.45
CA ARG A 260 3.65 -19.22 0.50
C ARG A 260 2.92 -19.67 1.76
N PRO A 261 2.89 -20.97 2.14
CA PRO A 261 2.14 -21.43 3.31
C PRO A 261 2.58 -20.77 4.63
N GLU A 262 3.81 -20.28 4.70
CA GLU A 262 4.40 -19.62 5.87
C GLU A 262 3.65 -18.34 6.29
N ILE A 263 2.94 -17.69 5.36
CA ILE A 263 2.22 -16.42 5.65
C ILE A 263 0.94 -16.62 6.47
N PHE A 264 0.55 -17.87 6.74
CA PHE A 264 -0.60 -18.23 7.58
C PHE A 264 -0.20 -18.56 9.03
N ARG A 265 1.11 -18.53 9.35
CA ARG A 265 1.63 -18.85 10.68
C ARG A 265 1.63 -17.65 11.62
#